data_AF-A0A965I845-F1
#
_entry.id   AF-A0A965I845-F1
#
_cell.length_a   1.000
_cell.length_b   1.000
_cell.length_c   1.000
_cell.angle_alpha   90.00
_cell.angle_beta   90.00
_cell.angle_gamma   90.00
#
_symmetry.space_group_name_H-M   'P 1'
#
loop_
_entity.id
_entity.type
_entity.pdbx_description
1 polymer ?
#
loop_
_entity_poly.entity_id
_entity_poly.type
_entity_poly.pdbx_seq_one_letter_code
_entity_poly.pdbx_strand_id
1 'polypeptide(L)'
;ACKAPITWPFKYTPFQSGRLITPFQNLQSREYKIRINTLINGNPIAEVDFNANHLRMFLAFNKTDVIGEQDAYEPIVDESGVSRDKVKAFINIGLNNESFEATRDVVARTMPYISHAESKQIADAFNKLYPKLNLHCRFALVAMQLEGLILRDVLLRGANDGILALPIHDAVAVEFDHQVWAKQTMEDAWRTIMLEFHLRASTLTKISFTS
;
A
#
# COMPACT_ATOMS: atom_id res chain seq x y z
N ALA A 1 -21.74 14.85 -0.14
CA ALA A 1 -20.81 15.47 0.83
C ALA A 1 -19.37 15.24 0.37
N CYS A 2 -18.36 15.88 0.95
CA CYS A 2 -16.94 15.72 0.59
C CYS A 2 -16.53 16.16 -0.83
N LYS A 3 -17.30 17.05 -1.48
CA LYS A 3 -16.91 17.66 -2.76
C LYS A 3 -15.80 18.68 -2.50
N ALA A 4 -14.55 18.31 -2.80
CA ALA A 4 -13.39 19.19 -2.75
C ALA A 4 -12.37 18.78 -3.82
N PRO A 5 -11.43 19.67 -4.18
CA PRO A 5 -10.35 19.31 -5.07
C PRO A 5 -9.52 18.15 -4.52
N ILE A 6 -9.06 17.27 -5.41
CA ILE A 6 -8.00 16.34 -5.10
C ILE A 6 -6.69 17.13 -5.07
N THR A 7 -5.96 17.04 -3.97
CA THR A 7 -4.68 17.75 -3.79
C THR A 7 -3.53 16.77 -3.76
N TRP A 8 -2.33 17.22 -4.16
CA TRP A 8 -1.13 16.40 -4.19
C TRP A 8 0.02 17.10 -3.44
N PRO A 9 0.02 17.04 -2.10
CA PRO A 9 1.02 17.73 -1.30
C PRO A 9 2.33 16.93 -1.20
N PHE A 10 3.44 17.61 -1.42
CA PHE A 10 4.79 17.07 -1.26
C PHE A 10 5.40 17.52 0.07
N LYS A 11 6.33 16.73 0.61
CA LYS A 11 7.09 17.09 1.81
C LYS A 11 8.56 16.80 1.60
N TYR A 12 9.42 17.67 2.12
CA TYR A 12 10.89 17.59 2.07
C TYR A 12 11.49 17.74 0.66
N THR A 13 11.09 16.89 -0.28
CA THR A 13 11.57 16.91 -1.67
C THR A 13 10.43 16.53 -2.63
N PRO A 14 10.56 16.78 -3.95
CA PRO A 14 9.59 16.31 -4.95
C PRO A 14 9.50 14.78 -5.09
N PHE A 15 10.44 14.04 -4.47
CA PHE A 15 10.53 12.58 -4.57
C PHE A 15 10.06 11.87 -3.29
N GLN A 16 9.53 12.62 -2.32
CA GLN A 16 9.13 12.10 -1.01
C GLN A 16 7.73 12.61 -0.61
N SER A 17 6.99 11.76 0.10
CA SER A 17 5.57 11.99 0.39
C SER A 17 4.75 12.05 -0.91
N GLY A 18 3.74 12.91 -1.04
CA GLY A 18 3.02 13.02 -2.32
C GLY A 18 1.98 11.93 -2.54
N ARG A 19 1.16 11.61 -1.53
CA ARG A 19 -0.10 10.91 -1.79
C ARG A 19 -1.15 11.90 -2.33
N LEU A 20 -2.07 11.41 -3.15
CA LEU A 20 -3.27 12.17 -3.48
C LEU A 20 -4.19 12.24 -2.25
N ILE A 21 -4.72 13.42 -1.95
CA ILE A 21 -5.58 13.65 -0.79
C ILE A 21 -6.95 14.17 -1.24
N THR A 22 -8.00 13.54 -0.72
CA THR A 22 -9.39 14.02 -0.81
C THR A 22 -10.08 13.89 0.56
N PRO A 23 -11.03 14.78 0.91
CA PRO A 23 -11.80 14.64 2.16
C PRO A 23 -12.54 13.30 2.28
N PHE A 24 -12.82 12.63 1.16
CA PHE A 24 -13.43 11.31 1.14
C PHE A 24 -12.60 10.26 1.92
N GLN A 25 -11.27 10.38 1.92
CA GLN A 25 -10.37 9.44 2.61
C GLN A 25 -10.56 9.46 4.13
N ASN A 26 -10.97 10.62 4.67
CA ASN A 26 -11.13 10.84 6.11
C ASN A 26 -12.44 10.26 6.67
N LEU A 27 -13.30 9.69 5.82
CA LEU A 27 -14.51 9.00 6.27
C LEU A 27 -14.13 7.74 7.08
N GLN A 28 -14.86 7.53 8.18
CA GLN A 28 -14.64 6.40 9.08
C GLN A 28 -14.80 5.07 8.33
N SER A 29 -13.83 4.17 8.48
CA SER A 29 -13.79 2.90 7.74
C SER A 29 -13.66 1.66 8.61
N ARG A 30 -13.16 1.78 9.85
CA ARG A 30 -12.91 0.64 10.74
C ARG A 30 -14.13 0.31 11.59
N GLU A 31 -14.54 1.25 12.45
CA GLU A 31 -15.61 1.04 13.43
C GLU A 31 -16.99 1.18 12.78
N TYR A 32 -17.26 2.33 12.13
CA TYR A 32 -18.58 2.66 11.58
C TYR A 32 -18.74 2.37 10.09
N LYS A 33 -17.68 1.92 9.40
CA LYS A 33 -17.66 1.59 7.96
C LYS A 33 -18.39 2.61 7.05
N ILE A 34 -18.41 3.88 7.42
CA ILE A 34 -19.16 4.94 6.72
C ILE A 34 -18.71 5.05 5.26
N ARG A 35 -17.39 5.00 5.02
CA ARG A 35 -16.82 5.23 3.68
C ARG A 35 -17.33 4.25 2.63
N ILE A 36 -17.22 2.95 2.91
CA ILE A 36 -17.64 1.90 1.97
C ILE A 36 -19.15 1.88 1.71
N ASN A 37 -19.94 2.44 2.64
CA ASN A 37 -21.40 2.58 2.51
C ASN A 37 -21.84 3.88 1.81
N THR A 38 -20.90 4.67 1.28
CA THR A 38 -21.25 5.84 0.46
C THR A 38 -21.65 5.44 -0.94
N LEU A 39 -22.24 6.39 -1.67
CA LEU A 39 -22.69 6.19 -3.05
C LEU A 39 -21.93 7.14 -3.98
N ILE A 40 -21.63 6.66 -5.19
CA ILE A 40 -21.22 7.49 -6.32
C ILE A 40 -22.37 7.46 -7.33
N ASN A 41 -22.90 8.63 -7.69
CA ASN A 41 -24.07 8.77 -8.58
C ASN A 41 -25.32 7.98 -8.16
N GLY A 42 -25.47 7.70 -6.86
CA GLY A 42 -26.57 6.90 -6.32
C GLY A 42 -26.30 5.39 -6.32
N ASN A 43 -25.17 4.96 -6.89
CA ASN A 43 -24.77 3.55 -6.96
C ASN A 43 -23.83 3.19 -5.80
N PRO A 44 -23.89 1.94 -5.28
CA PRO A 44 -22.91 1.43 -4.33
C PRO A 44 -21.48 1.54 -4.86
N ILE A 45 -20.52 1.64 -3.96
CA ILE A 45 -19.10 1.71 -4.33
C ILE A 45 -18.37 0.39 -4.04
N ALA A 46 -17.25 0.20 -4.72
CA ALA A 46 -16.22 -0.76 -4.37
C ALA A 46 -14.91 -0.02 -4.05
N GLU A 47 -14.23 -0.43 -2.99
CA GLU A 47 -12.85 -0.02 -2.68
C GLU A 47 -11.88 -1.08 -3.24
N VAL A 48 -10.96 -0.66 -4.10
CA VAL A 48 -9.91 -1.51 -4.67
C VAL A 48 -8.56 -1.07 -4.10
N ASP A 49 -7.89 -1.97 -3.39
CA ASP A 49 -6.68 -1.70 -2.59
C ASP A 49 -5.50 -2.59 -3.00
N PHE A 50 -4.27 -2.07 -2.92
CA PHE A 50 -3.09 -2.87 -3.24
C PHE A 50 -2.74 -3.86 -2.12
N ASN A 51 -2.33 -5.07 -2.49
CA ASN A 51 -1.78 -6.05 -1.57
C ASN A 51 -0.31 -5.74 -1.27
N ALA A 52 0.01 -5.43 -0.01
CA ALA A 52 1.39 -5.28 0.48
C ALA A 52 2.23 -4.26 -0.32
N ASN A 53 1.60 -3.16 -0.74
CA ASN A 53 2.13 -2.26 -1.76
C ASN A 53 3.55 -1.76 -1.46
N HIS A 54 3.79 -1.26 -0.24
CA HIS A 54 5.11 -0.74 0.16
C HIS A 54 6.20 -1.80 0.09
N LEU A 55 5.92 -3.04 0.51
CA LEU A 55 6.87 -4.14 0.41
C LEU A 55 7.14 -4.49 -1.06
N ARG A 56 6.10 -4.61 -1.89
CA ARG A 56 6.27 -4.92 -3.33
C ARG A 56 7.05 -3.83 -4.05
N MET A 57 6.76 -2.55 -3.76
CA MET A 57 7.51 -1.41 -4.27
C MET A 57 8.97 -1.43 -3.80
N PHE A 58 9.21 -1.72 -2.53
CA PHE A 58 10.56 -1.80 -1.98
C PHE A 58 11.40 -2.88 -2.68
N LEU A 59 10.84 -4.06 -2.87
CA LEU A 59 11.52 -5.17 -3.56
C LEU A 59 11.81 -4.82 -5.02
N ALA A 60 10.82 -4.33 -5.76
CA ALA A 60 10.98 -3.93 -7.16
C ALA A 60 11.97 -2.75 -7.31
N PHE A 61 11.91 -1.74 -6.44
CA PHE A 61 12.86 -0.62 -6.43
C PHE A 61 14.31 -1.11 -6.25
N ASN A 62 14.50 -2.16 -5.46
CA ASN A 62 15.80 -2.81 -5.26
C ASN A 62 16.04 -3.99 -6.22
N LYS A 63 15.35 -4.04 -7.36
CA LYS A 63 15.55 -5.05 -8.44
C LYS A 63 15.45 -6.49 -7.96
N THR A 64 14.56 -6.73 -6.98
CA THR A 64 14.35 -8.01 -6.33
C THR A 64 12.93 -8.49 -6.61
N ASP A 65 12.80 -9.75 -6.99
CA ASP A 65 11.48 -10.37 -7.19
C ASP A 65 10.77 -10.55 -5.84
N VAL A 66 9.44 -10.45 -5.85
CA VAL A 66 8.63 -10.80 -4.69
C VAL A 66 8.68 -12.32 -4.50
N ILE A 67 9.03 -12.77 -3.30
CA ILE A 67 8.86 -14.17 -2.90
C ILE A 67 7.41 -14.30 -2.40
N GLY A 68 6.72 -15.34 -2.84
CA GLY A 68 5.29 -15.51 -2.62
C GLY A 68 4.45 -14.90 -3.75
N GLU A 69 3.45 -15.63 -4.23
CA GLU A 69 2.62 -15.18 -5.35
C GLU A 69 1.56 -14.18 -4.87
N GLN A 70 0.60 -14.66 -4.08
CA GLN A 70 -0.60 -13.89 -3.70
C GLN A 70 -0.36 -12.94 -2.52
N ASP A 71 0.54 -13.30 -1.61
CA ASP A 71 0.79 -12.55 -0.39
C ASP A 71 2.28 -12.37 -0.13
N ALA A 72 2.78 -11.14 -0.31
CA ALA A 72 4.20 -10.84 -0.15
C ALA A 72 4.71 -11.03 1.29
N TYR A 73 3.82 -11.14 2.29
CA TYR A 73 4.21 -11.39 3.67
C TYR A 73 4.30 -12.88 4.01
N GLU A 74 3.68 -13.76 3.23
CA GLU A 74 3.56 -15.20 3.53
C GLU A 74 4.92 -15.88 3.74
N PRO A 75 5.94 -15.71 2.88
CA PRO A 75 7.23 -16.34 3.11
C PRO A 75 7.93 -15.87 4.40
N ILE A 76 7.72 -14.61 4.79
CA ILE A 76 8.30 -14.06 6.02
C ILE A 76 7.57 -14.64 7.23
N VAL A 77 6.25 -14.86 7.13
CA VAL A 77 5.45 -15.55 8.16
C VAL A 77 5.96 -16.97 8.36
N ASP A 78 6.11 -17.72 7.27
CA ASP A 78 6.53 -19.11 7.30
C ASP A 78 7.96 -19.27 7.87
N GLU A 79 8.88 -18.40 7.47
CA GLU A 79 10.26 -18.44 7.94
C GLU A 79 10.41 -17.95 9.39
N SER A 80 9.65 -16.94 9.82
CA SER A 80 9.77 -16.38 11.17
C SER A 80 8.96 -17.13 12.22
N GLY A 81 7.87 -17.81 11.81
CA GLY A 81 6.87 -18.37 12.72
C GLY A 81 6.00 -17.32 13.43
N VAL A 82 6.06 -16.05 13.01
CA VAL A 82 5.32 -14.94 13.62
C VAL A 82 4.05 -14.65 12.81
N SER A 83 2.97 -14.27 13.50
CA SER A 83 1.67 -14.03 12.86
C SER A 83 1.73 -12.94 11.78
N ARG A 84 0.91 -13.11 10.74
CA ARG A 84 0.88 -12.24 9.56
C ARG A 84 0.63 -10.76 9.87
N ASP A 85 -0.25 -10.47 10.81
CA ASP A 85 -0.57 -9.10 11.24
C ASP A 85 0.64 -8.41 11.88
N LYS A 86 1.41 -9.14 12.71
CA LYS A 86 2.67 -8.66 13.29
C LYS A 86 3.75 -8.49 12.24
N VAL A 87 3.94 -9.46 11.34
CA VAL A 87 4.88 -9.34 10.22
C VAL A 87 4.58 -8.11 9.38
N LYS A 88 3.32 -7.92 8.97
CA LYS A 88 2.88 -6.75 8.22
C LYS A 88 3.17 -5.45 8.96
N ALA A 89 2.84 -5.37 10.26
CA ALA A 89 3.08 -4.19 11.07
C ALA A 89 4.59 -3.88 11.19
N PHE A 90 5.41 -4.89 11.46
CA PHE A 90 6.86 -4.76 11.57
C PHE A 90 7.50 -4.26 10.26
N ILE A 91 7.16 -4.86 9.12
CA ILE A 91 7.71 -4.47 7.81
C ILE A 91 7.32 -3.02 7.47
N ASN A 92 6.05 -2.64 7.66
CA ASN A 92 5.59 -1.29 7.35
C ASN A 92 6.26 -0.22 8.23
N ILE A 93 6.45 -0.51 9.53
CA ILE A 93 7.16 0.39 10.45
C ILE A 93 8.66 0.41 10.12
N GLY A 94 9.24 -0.75 9.79
CA GLY A 94 10.63 -0.92 9.39
C GLY A 94 11.00 -0.06 8.18
N LEU A 95 10.19 -0.11 7.12
CA LEU A 95 10.36 0.72 5.92
C LEU A 95 10.28 2.22 6.20
N ASN A 96 9.69 2.64 7.31
CA ASN A 96 9.58 4.05 7.70
C ASN A 96 10.69 4.52 8.66
N ASN A 97 11.48 3.60 9.21
CA ASN A 97 12.50 3.89 10.21
C ASN A 97 13.93 3.70 9.67
N GLU A 98 14.91 4.20 10.43
CA GLU A 98 16.35 4.15 10.07
C GLU A 98 17.13 3.01 10.74
N SER A 99 16.54 2.36 11.74
CA SER A 99 17.22 1.30 12.48
C SER A 99 16.24 0.24 12.98
N PHE A 100 16.79 -0.96 13.24
CA PHE A 100 16.06 -2.06 13.85
C PHE A 100 15.58 -1.69 15.26
N GLU A 101 16.41 -1.00 16.04
CA GLU A 101 16.10 -0.56 17.40
C GLU A 101 14.89 0.37 17.41
N ALA A 102 14.88 1.38 16.52
CA ALA A 102 13.74 2.29 16.40
C ALA A 102 12.44 1.55 16.02
N THR A 103 12.51 0.60 15.08
CA THR A 103 11.36 -0.23 14.69
C THR A 103 10.87 -1.06 15.87
N ARG A 104 11.77 -1.81 16.50
CA ARG A 104 11.49 -2.67 17.65
C ARG A 104 10.82 -1.89 18.78
N ASP A 105 11.32 -0.70 19.09
CA ASP A 105 10.78 0.13 20.16
C ASP A 105 9.36 0.63 19.82
N VAL A 106 9.07 0.96 18.55
CA VAL A 106 7.73 1.39 18.10
C VAL A 106 6.73 0.23 18.12
N VAL A 107 7.10 -0.95 17.62
CA VAL A 107 6.19 -2.10 17.56
C VAL A 107 5.89 -2.70 18.93
N ALA A 108 6.78 -2.51 19.92
CA ALA A 108 6.54 -2.93 21.30
C ALA A 108 5.42 -2.14 21.99
N ARG A 109 5.06 -0.96 21.46
CA ARG A 109 4.04 -0.04 22.03
C ARG A 109 2.85 0.21 21.10
N THR A 110 2.79 -0.45 19.96
CA THR A 110 1.75 -0.25 18.94
C THR A 110 1.04 -1.57 18.69
N MET A 111 -0.29 -1.57 18.55
CA MET A 111 -1.03 -2.77 18.20
C MET A 111 -0.86 -3.14 16.71
N PRO A 112 -0.64 -4.41 16.35
CA PRO A 112 -0.44 -5.55 17.26
C PRO A 112 0.91 -5.49 17.97
N TYR A 113 0.94 -5.73 19.28
CA TYR A 113 2.19 -5.70 20.05
C TYR A 113 3.16 -6.79 19.57
N ILE A 114 4.38 -6.39 19.28
CA ILE A 114 5.46 -7.29 18.84
C ILE A 114 6.56 -7.28 19.89
N SER A 115 6.87 -8.44 20.44
CA SER A 115 7.94 -8.59 21.42
C SER A 115 9.32 -8.40 20.80
N HIS A 116 10.34 -8.25 21.64
CA HIS A 116 11.74 -8.18 21.19
C HIS A 116 12.17 -9.48 20.47
N ALA A 117 11.71 -10.64 20.97
CA ALA A 117 11.99 -11.93 20.35
C ALA A 117 11.35 -12.04 18.96
N GLU A 118 10.06 -11.69 18.84
CA GLU A 118 9.35 -11.69 17.56
C GLU A 118 9.97 -10.69 16.57
N SER A 119 10.37 -9.51 17.04
CA SER A 119 11.06 -8.52 16.19
C SER A 119 12.34 -9.10 15.59
N LYS A 120 13.13 -9.82 16.40
CA LYS A 120 14.34 -10.49 15.94
C LYS A 120 14.02 -11.62 14.95
N GLN A 121 13.01 -12.44 15.23
CA GLN A 121 12.57 -13.52 14.32
C GLN A 121 12.17 -12.98 12.95
N ILE A 122 11.39 -11.89 12.90
CA ILE A 122 10.98 -11.25 11.65
C ILE A 122 12.19 -10.68 10.90
N ALA A 123 13.09 -9.99 11.60
CA ALA A 123 14.28 -9.40 10.98
C ALA A 123 15.25 -10.48 10.43
N ASP A 124 15.47 -11.56 11.19
CA ASP A 124 16.30 -12.69 10.77
C ASP A 124 15.68 -13.39 9.54
N ALA A 125 14.36 -13.60 9.54
CA ALA A 125 13.63 -14.15 8.39
C ALA A 125 13.73 -13.25 7.15
N PHE A 126 13.53 -11.94 7.31
CA PHE A 126 13.66 -10.98 6.23
C PHE A 126 15.07 -10.98 5.63
N ASN A 127 16.11 -10.97 6.47
CA ASN A 127 17.50 -11.01 6.04
C ASN A 127 17.85 -12.34 5.36
N LYS A 128 17.26 -13.45 5.77
CA LYS A 128 17.48 -14.74 5.11
C LYS A 128 16.86 -14.76 3.71
N LEU A 129 15.64 -14.25 3.57
CA LEU A 129 14.90 -14.21 2.30
C LEU A 129 15.46 -13.15 1.33
N TYR A 130 15.89 -12.01 1.87
CA TYR A 130 16.34 -10.85 1.10
C TYR A 130 17.71 -10.32 1.60
N PRO A 131 18.79 -11.11 1.51
CA PRO A 131 20.07 -10.85 2.20
C PRO A 131 20.82 -9.58 1.77
N LYS A 132 20.44 -8.97 0.65
CA LYS A 132 21.07 -7.74 0.14
C LYS A 132 20.29 -6.48 0.49
N LEU A 133 19.14 -6.61 1.13
CA LEU A 133 18.23 -5.50 1.36
C LEU A 133 18.30 -5.04 2.81
N ASN A 134 18.32 -3.72 3.00
CA ASN A 134 18.14 -3.11 4.31
C ASN A 134 16.69 -2.61 4.43
N LEU A 135 15.89 -3.27 5.28
CA LEU A 135 14.52 -2.87 5.58
C LEU A 135 14.44 -1.45 6.16
N HIS A 136 15.43 -1.06 6.97
CA HIS A 136 15.43 0.18 7.75
C HIS A 136 16.12 1.31 7.00
N CYS A 137 15.47 1.79 5.94
CA CYS A 137 16.03 2.77 5.00
C CYS A 137 15.13 3.99 4.73
N ARG A 138 14.07 4.20 5.52
CA ARG A 138 13.06 5.26 5.31
C ARG A 138 12.42 5.26 3.91
N PHE A 139 12.38 4.10 3.24
CA PHE A 139 11.78 3.95 1.92
C PHE A 139 10.29 4.32 1.88
N ALA A 140 9.56 4.26 3.00
CA ALA A 140 8.14 4.59 3.05
C ALA A 140 7.81 5.98 2.47
N LEU A 141 8.69 6.98 2.61
CA LEU A 141 8.48 8.30 2.02
C LEU A 141 8.55 8.28 0.48
N VAL A 142 9.44 7.46 -0.09
CA VAL A 142 9.55 7.25 -1.54
C VAL A 142 8.35 6.44 -2.04
N ALA A 143 7.96 5.39 -1.30
CA ALA A 143 6.78 4.60 -1.61
C ALA A 143 5.50 5.46 -1.67
N MET A 144 5.33 6.41 -0.75
CA MET A 144 4.22 7.37 -0.78
C MET A 144 4.16 8.21 -2.06
N GLN A 145 5.32 8.53 -2.64
CA GLN A 145 5.38 9.31 -3.88
C GLN A 145 5.02 8.45 -5.09
N LEU A 146 5.53 7.22 -5.11
CA LEU A 146 5.18 6.24 -6.14
C LEU A 146 3.67 5.94 -6.11
N GLU A 147 3.07 5.81 -4.92
CA GLU A 147 1.61 5.70 -4.77
C GLU A 147 0.86 6.89 -5.39
N GLY A 148 1.33 8.12 -5.15
CA GLY A 148 0.74 9.32 -5.76
C GLY A 148 0.81 9.31 -7.28
N LEU A 149 1.95 8.91 -7.85
CA LEU A 149 2.13 8.78 -9.29
C LEU A 149 1.19 7.74 -9.89
N ILE A 150 1.10 6.56 -9.26
CA ILE A 150 0.24 5.46 -9.69
C ILE A 150 -1.22 5.89 -9.66
N LEU A 151 -1.69 6.40 -8.51
CA LEU A 151 -3.08 6.81 -8.40
C LEU A 151 -3.41 7.99 -9.32
N ARG A 152 -2.47 8.91 -9.56
CA ARG A 152 -2.69 9.98 -10.55
C ARG A 152 -2.94 9.41 -11.95
N ASP A 153 -2.15 8.43 -12.37
CA ASP A 153 -2.36 7.76 -13.66
C ASP A 153 -3.73 7.06 -13.71
N VAL A 154 -4.11 6.33 -12.65
CA VAL A 154 -5.44 5.70 -12.54
C VAL A 154 -6.57 6.73 -12.68
N LEU A 155 -6.46 7.88 -11.99
CA LEU A 155 -7.47 8.93 -12.06
C LEU A 155 -7.58 9.58 -13.45
N LEU A 156 -6.45 9.77 -14.15
CA LEU A 156 -6.44 10.33 -15.50
C LEU A 156 -7.08 9.35 -16.51
N ARG A 157 -6.81 8.05 -16.37
CA ARG A 157 -7.47 7.00 -17.17
C ARG A 157 -8.97 6.97 -16.89
N GLY A 158 -9.36 7.03 -15.62
CA GLY A 158 -10.78 7.12 -15.23
C GLY A 158 -11.47 8.34 -15.84
N ALA A 159 -10.84 9.51 -15.80
CA ALA A 159 -11.39 10.72 -16.40
C ALA A 159 -11.57 10.59 -17.92
N ASN A 160 -10.63 9.94 -18.63
CA ASN A 160 -10.73 9.68 -20.06
C ASN A 160 -11.86 8.69 -20.40
N ASP A 161 -12.05 7.67 -19.55
CA ASP A 161 -13.08 6.63 -19.72
C ASP A 161 -14.47 7.06 -19.21
N GLY A 162 -14.58 8.27 -18.63
CA GLY A 162 -15.82 8.74 -18.01
C GLY A 162 -16.16 8.06 -16.69
N ILE A 163 -15.18 7.41 -16.04
CA ILE A 163 -15.32 6.68 -14.78
C ILE A 163 -14.75 7.52 -13.63
N LEU A 164 -15.61 7.86 -12.66
CA LEU A 164 -15.15 8.55 -11.44
C LEU A 164 -14.45 7.57 -10.51
N ALA A 165 -13.17 7.84 -10.24
CA ALA A 165 -12.39 7.18 -9.21
C ALA A 165 -11.99 8.20 -8.12
N LEU A 166 -12.07 7.79 -6.85
CA LEU A 166 -11.67 8.60 -5.70
C LEU A 166 -10.45 7.94 -5.02
N PRO A 167 -9.29 8.62 -4.91
CA PRO A 167 -8.11 8.02 -4.29
C PRO A 167 -8.29 7.90 -2.78
N ILE A 168 -7.74 6.84 -2.17
CA ILE A 168 -7.73 6.57 -0.72
C ILE A 168 -6.38 5.98 -0.34
N HIS A 169 -5.42 6.79 0.11
CA HIS A 169 -4.05 6.32 0.37
C HIS A 169 -3.44 5.62 -0.86
N ASP A 170 -3.39 4.29 -0.88
CA ASP A 170 -2.95 3.41 -1.96
C ASP A 170 -4.10 2.66 -2.67
N ALA A 171 -5.35 2.97 -2.33
CA ALA A 171 -6.56 2.41 -2.90
C ALA A 171 -7.34 3.43 -3.75
N VAL A 172 -8.36 2.95 -4.47
CA VAL A 172 -9.40 3.81 -5.08
C VAL A 172 -10.80 3.32 -4.72
N ALA A 173 -11.74 4.25 -4.60
CA ALA A 173 -13.18 3.97 -4.61
C ALA A 173 -13.77 4.31 -5.98
N VAL A 174 -14.57 3.39 -6.53
CA VAL A 174 -15.31 3.54 -7.79
C VAL A 174 -16.74 3.03 -7.59
N GLU A 175 -17.65 3.33 -8.52
CA GLU A 175 -18.93 2.61 -8.58
C GLU A 175 -18.69 1.10 -8.68
N PHE A 176 -19.55 0.30 -8.03
CA PHE A 176 -19.40 -1.15 -7.93
C PHE A 176 -19.24 -1.83 -9.30
N ASP A 177 -19.97 -1.36 -10.32
CA ASP A 177 -19.90 -1.90 -11.67
C ASP A 177 -18.54 -1.67 -12.35
N HIS A 178 -17.76 -0.70 -11.87
CA HIS A 178 -16.41 -0.39 -12.35
C HIS A 178 -15.30 -1.06 -11.54
N GLN A 179 -15.61 -1.95 -10.59
CA GLN A 179 -14.60 -2.59 -9.73
C GLN A 179 -13.54 -3.39 -10.51
N VAL A 180 -13.93 -4.07 -11.60
CA VAL A 180 -13.00 -4.84 -12.45
C VAL A 180 -12.11 -3.91 -13.26
N TRP A 181 -12.68 -2.83 -13.79
CA TRP A 181 -11.91 -1.76 -14.46
C TRP A 181 -10.89 -1.16 -13.51
N ALA A 182 -11.28 -0.83 -12.27
CA ALA A 182 -10.39 -0.25 -11.27
C ALA A 182 -9.25 -1.21 -10.92
N LYS A 183 -9.56 -2.49 -10.72
CA LYS A 183 -8.59 -3.56 -10.49
C LYS A 183 -7.51 -3.60 -11.59
N GLN A 184 -7.94 -3.73 -12.84
CA GLN A 184 -7.03 -3.82 -14.00
C GLN A 184 -6.22 -2.53 -14.16
N THR A 185 -6.88 -1.38 -14.06
CA THR A 185 -6.24 -0.07 -14.23
C THR A 185 -5.20 0.20 -13.15
N MET A 186 -5.47 -0.15 -11.89
CA MET A 186 -4.51 -0.02 -10.80
C MET A 186 -3.30 -0.94 -11.00
N GLU A 187 -3.51 -2.21 -11.34
CA GLU A 187 -2.42 -3.16 -11.59
C GLU A 187 -1.55 -2.74 -12.79
N ASP A 188 -2.17 -2.21 -13.86
CA ASP A 188 -1.47 -1.72 -15.04
C ASP A 188 -0.72 -0.40 -14.79
N ALA A 189 -1.31 0.54 -14.06
CA ALA A 189 -0.66 1.80 -13.67
C ALA A 189 0.54 1.54 -12.76
N TRP A 190 0.39 0.64 -11.78
CA TRP A 190 1.48 0.19 -10.93
C TRP A 190 2.61 -0.43 -11.76
N ARG A 191 2.28 -1.34 -12.68
CA ARG A 191 3.27 -1.98 -13.55
C ARG A 191 4.01 -0.94 -14.40
N THR A 192 3.29 0.01 -14.99
CA THR A 192 3.87 1.08 -15.82
C THR A 192 4.99 1.82 -15.09
N ILE A 193 4.74 2.21 -13.83
CA ILE A 193 5.72 2.94 -13.02
C ILE A 193 6.84 2.03 -12.52
N MET A 194 6.51 0.80 -12.10
CA MET A 194 7.50 -0.09 -11.49
C MET A 194 8.43 -0.76 -12.51
N LEU A 195 8.06 -0.83 -13.79
CA LEU A 195 8.90 -1.32 -14.88
C LEU A 195 10.19 -0.49 -15.06
N GLU A 196 10.20 0.79 -14.65
CA GLU A 196 11.41 1.61 -14.65
C GLU A 196 12.49 1.07 -13.69
N PHE A 197 12.07 0.37 -12.64
CA PHE A 197 12.97 -0.19 -11.63
C PHE A 197 13.27 -1.67 -11.88
N HIS A 198 12.24 -2.47 -12.18
CA HIS A 198 12.36 -3.92 -12.29
C HIS A 198 11.35 -4.52 -13.27
N LEU A 199 11.85 -5.18 -14.32
CA LEU A 199 11.03 -5.71 -15.42
C LEU A 199 10.04 -6.81 -15.00
N ARG A 200 10.34 -7.52 -13.91
CA ARG A 200 9.50 -8.60 -13.37
C ARG A 200 8.65 -8.13 -12.18
N ALA A 201 8.57 -6.82 -11.94
CA ALA A 201 7.75 -6.26 -10.88
C ALA A 201 6.27 -6.62 -11.10
N SER A 202 5.62 -7.12 -10.06
CA SER A 202 4.21 -7.48 -10.07
C SER A 202 3.50 -7.01 -8.80
N THR A 203 2.22 -6.72 -8.95
CA THR A 203 1.34 -6.33 -7.85
C THR A 203 -0.01 -7.05 -7.98
N LEU A 204 -0.78 -7.01 -6.91
CA LEU A 204 -2.13 -7.55 -6.85
C LEU A 204 -3.02 -6.55 -6.12
N THR A 205 -4.28 -6.48 -6.55
CA THR A 205 -5.29 -5.67 -5.87
C THR A 205 -6.42 -6.51 -5.32
N LYS A 206 -7.02 -6.05 -4.23
CA LYS A 206 -8.19 -6.67 -3.58
C LYS A 206 -9.37 -5.72 -3.66
N ILE A 207 -10.52 -6.27 -4.02
CA ILE A 207 -11.79 -5.55 -4.08
C ILE A 207 -12.55 -5.78 -2.77
N SER A 208 -13.11 -4.71 -2.21
CA SER A 208 -13.98 -4.71 -1.03
C SER A 208 -15.25 -3.93 -1.34
N PHE A 209 -16.40 -4.45 -0.94
CA PHE A 209 -17.71 -3.79 -1.10
C PHE A 209 -18.66 -4.26 0.00
N THR A 210 -19.75 -3.52 0.20
CA THR A 210 -20.85 -3.92 1.08
C THR A 210 -21.87 -4.72 0.29
N SER A 211 -22.24 -5.90 0.81
CA SER A 211 -23.34 -6.72 0.31
C SER A 211 -24.69 -6.09 0.62
#